data_AF-A0A285CIC0-F1
#
_entry.id   AF-A0A285CIC0-F1
#
_cell.length_a   1.000
_cell.length_b   1.000
_cell.length_c   1.000
_cell.angle_alpha   90.00
_cell.angle_beta   90.00
_cell.angle_gamma   90.00
#
_symmetry.space_group_name_H-M   'P 1'
#
loop_
_entity.id
_entity.type
_entity.pdbx_description
1 polymer ?
#
loop_
_entity_poly.entity_id
_entity_poly.type
_entity_poly.pdbx_seq_one_letter_code
_entity_poly.pdbx_strand_id
1 'polypeptide(L)'
;MIDTSMILKLYELNIRINEGKKNISRKEIKIVVDSLIEQIYQYYFESKPNGILNIRQKINNELDSLQNEEDKILLRSLGSILREYNSAFSKDYIDHSSSFNTFLNNELKNLSLALVKHSYFSNDEHAKSLKGLLE
;
A
#
# COMPACT_ATOMS: atom_id res chain seq x y z
N MET A 1 -0.64 0.94 -14.57
CA MET A 1 -1.22 2.24 -14.18
C MET A 1 -2.10 2.00 -12.98
N ILE A 2 -1.89 2.71 -11.86
CA ILE A 2 -2.79 2.55 -10.70
C ILE A 2 -4.11 3.22 -11.06
N ASP A 3 -5.19 2.46 -10.95
CA ASP A 3 -6.52 2.94 -11.29
C ASP A 3 -6.99 3.98 -10.26
N THR A 4 -7.55 5.10 -10.70
CA THR A 4 -8.22 6.09 -9.84
C THR A 4 -9.28 5.44 -8.94
N SER A 5 -9.94 4.38 -9.41
CA SER A 5 -10.87 3.59 -8.59
C SER A 5 -10.21 2.97 -7.35
N MET A 6 -8.90 2.68 -7.41
CA MET A 6 -8.12 2.17 -6.30
C MET A 6 -7.76 3.26 -5.29
N ILE A 7 -7.49 4.48 -5.76
CA ILE A 7 -7.28 5.64 -4.89
C ILE A 7 -8.57 5.98 -4.12
N LEU A 8 -9.73 5.92 -4.78
CA LEU A 8 -11.02 6.06 -4.11
C LEU A 8 -11.24 4.99 -3.03
N LYS A 9 -10.98 3.72 -3.34
CA LYS A 9 -11.08 2.63 -2.35
C LYS A 9 -10.13 2.82 -1.17
N LEU A 10 -8.91 3.29 -1.43
CA LEU A 10 -7.94 3.60 -0.39
C LEU A 10 -8.41 4.77 0.49
N TYR A 11 -9.04 5.77 -0.11
CA TYR A 11 -9.66 6.89 0.60
C TYR A 11 -10.80 6.43 1.52
N GLU A 12 -11.77 5.69 0.99
CA GLU A 12 -12.89 5.14 1.78
C GLU A 12 -12.40 4.24 2.92
N LEU A 13 -11.36 3.44 2.67
CA LEU A 13 -10.74 2.60 3.68
C LEU A 13 -10.14 3.44 4.82
N ASN A 14 -9.37 4.47 4.49
CA ASN A 14 -8.73 5.33 5.49
C ASN A 14 -9.75 6.14 6.31
N ILE A 15 -10.86 6.59 5.71
CA ILE A 15 -11.99 7.17 6.48
C ILE A 15 -12.48 6.18 7.52
N ARG A 16 -12.80 4.94 7.09
CA ARG A 16 -13.36 3.93 7.99
C ARG A 16 -12.39 3.57 9.12
N ILE A 17 -11.09 3.51 8.83
CA ILE A 17 -10.04 3.28 9.84
C ILE A 17 -10.03 4.42 10.86
N ASN A 18 -10.02 5.68 10.41
CA ASN A 18 -9.99 6.86 11.27
C ASN A 18 -11.27 7.01 12.12
N GLU A 19 -12.43 6.64 11.58
CA GLU A 19 -13.71 6.62 12.31
C GLU A 19 -13.80 5.49 13.34
N GLY A 20 -12.79 4.62 13.45
CA GLY A 20 -12.78 3.49 14.39
C GLY A 20 -13.88 2.46 14.09
N LYS A 21 -14.32 2.35 12.82
CA LYS A 21 -15.38 1.40 12.45
C LYS A 21 -14.93 -0.02 12.76
N LYS A 22 -15.60 -0.64 13.74
CA LYS A 22 -15.31 -2.01 14.24
C LYS A 22 -15.47 -3.13 13.20
N ASN A 23 -16.05 -2.86 12.03
CA ASN A 23 -16.44 -3.88 11.05
C ASN A 23 -15.57 -3.94 9.79
N ILE A 24 -14.39 -3.30 9.75
CA ILE A 24 -13.48 -3.50 8.61
C ILE A 24 -12.84 -4.88 8.73
N SER A 25 -13.18 -5.78 7.81
CA SER A 25 -12.61 -7.13 7.85
C SER A 25 -11.16 -7.12 7.37
N ARG A 26 -10.29 -7.92 8.00
CA ARG A 26 -8.90 -8.10 7.53
C ARG A 26 -8.85 -8.56 6.07
N LYS A 27 -9.85 -9.35 5.64
CA LYS A 27 -10.00 -9.82 4.25
C LYS A 27 -10.22 -8.66 3.27
N GLU A 28 -11.04 -7.69 3.63
CA GLU A 28 -11.32 -6.51 2.80
C GLU A 28 -10.05 -5.67 2.60
N ILE A 29 -9.33 -5.39 3.69
CA ILE A 29 -8.05 -4.69 3.66
C ILE A 29 -7.04 -5.46 2.80
N LYS A 30 -6.98 -6.78 2.96
CA LYS A 30 -6.10 -7.64 2.16
C LYS A 30 -6.35 -7.49 0.66
N ILE A 31 -7.61 -7.48 0.23
CA ILE A 31 -7.98 -7.33 -1.20
C ILE A 31 -7.46 -6.00 -1.75
N VAL A 32 -7.62 -4.91 -1.00
CA VAL A 32 -7.12 -3.59 -1.40
C VAL A 32 -5.59 -3.60 -1.50
N VAL A 33 -4.91 -4.13 -0.50
CA VAL A 33 -3.44 -4.23 -0.47
C VAL A 33 -2.91 -5.11 -1.62
N ASP A 34 -3.52 -6.27 -1.87
CA ASP A 34 -3.16 -7.16 -2.98
C ASP A 34 -3.28 -6.45 -4.32
N SER A 35 -4.37 -5.70 -4.51
CA SER A 35 -4.62 -4.94 -5.73
C SER A 35 -3.58 -3.82 -5.91
N LEU A 36 -3.21 -3.12 -4.83
CA LEU A 36 -2.17 -2.09 -4.86
C LEU A 36 -0.80 -2.69 -5.20
N ILE A 37 -0.43 -3.80 -4.56
CA ILE A 37 0.83 -4.52 -4.84
C ILE A 37 0.89 -4.88 -6.32
N GLU A 38 -0.18 -5.48 -6.87
CA GLU A 38 -0.22 -5.89 -8.28
C GLU A 38 -0.09 -4.70 -9.23
N GLN A 39 -0.85 -3.64 -9.00
CA GLN A 39 -0.85 -2.46 -9.89
C GLN A 39 0.47 -1.69 -9.85
N ILE A 40 1.07 -1.51 -8.67
CA ILE A 40 2.37 -0.85 -8.52
C ILE A 40 3.45 -1.72 -9.16
N TYR A 41 3.47 -3.02 -8.87
CA TYR A 41 4.46 -3.93 -9.43
C TYR A 41 4.38 -4.00 -10.96
N GLN A 42 3.18 -4.11 -11.52
CA GLN A 42 3.00 -4.14 -12.97
C GLN A 42 3.41 -2.82 -13.63
N TYR A 43 3.22 -1.69 -12.94
CA TYR A 43 3.64 -0.39 -13.46
C TYR A 43 5.16 -0.26 -13.60
N TYR A 44 5.94 -0.68 -12.58
CA TYR A 44 7.40 -0.54 -12.61
C TYR A 44 8.12 -1.66 -13.35
N PHE A 45 7.57 -2.88 -13.35
CA PHE A 45 8.28 -4.06 -13.83
C PHE A 45 7.63 -4.74 -15.03
N GLU A 46 6.55 -4.16 -15.57
CA GLU A 46 5.82 -4.63 -16.76
C GLU A 46 5.49 -6.13 -16.75
N SER A 47 5.34 -6.70 -15.56
CA SER A 47 5.16 -8.13 -15.33
C SER A 47 4.20 -8.37 -14.18
N LYS A 48 3.66 -9.58 -14.09
CA LYS A 48 2.81 -9.95 -12.96
C LYS A 48 3.64 -10.29 -11.72
N PRO A 49 3.19 -9.92 -10.52
CA PRO A 49 3.85 -10.33 -9.29
C PRO A 49 3.84 -11.86 -9.15
N ASN A 50 4.95 -12.45 -8.71
CA ASN A 50 5.03 -13.89 -8.45
C ASN A 50 5.52 -14.15 -7.02
N GLY A 51 4.62 -14.00 -6.05
CA GLY A 51 4.93 -14.21 -4.63
C GLY A 51 5.71 -13.06 -3.99
N ILE A 52 5.44 -12.82 -2.71
CA ILE A 52 5.91 -11.65 -1.95
C ILE A 52 7.44 -11.57 -1.91
N LEU A 53 8.13 -12.70 -1.76
CA LEU A 53 9.59 -12.75 -1.68
C LEU A 53 10.26 -12.27 -2.98
N ASN A 54 9.77 -12.74 -4.14
CA ASN A 54 10.34 -12.34 -5.43
C ASN A 54 10.09 -10.87 -5.72
N ILE A 55 8.90 -10.36 -5.35
CA ILE A 55 8.58 -8.93 -5.47
C ILE A 55 9.58 -8.11 -4.65
N ARG A 56 9.83 -8.48 -3.39
CA ARG A 56 10.79 -7.78 -2.52
C ARG A 56 12.20 -7.78 -3.08
N GLN A 57 12.66 -8.93 -3.57
CA GLN A 57 13.98 -9.05 -4.19
C GLN A 57 14.10 -8.13 -5.41
N LYS A 58 13.09 -8.12 -6.28
CA LYS A 58 13.08 -7.29 -7.47
C LYS A 58 13.08 -5.80 -7.14
N ILE A 59 12.24 -5.38 -6.19
CA ILE A 59 12.22 -3.99 -5.69
C ILE A 59 13.59 -3.59 -5.17
N ASN A 60 14.22 -4.41 -4.31
CA ASN A 60 15.51 -4.08 -3.73
C ASN A 60 16.63 -3.96 -4.78
N ASN A 61 16.61 -4.82 -5.81
CA ASN A 61 17.62 -4.80 -6.87
C ASN A 61 17.50 -3.56 -7.78
N GLU A 62 16.29 -3.06 -7.98
CA GLU A 62 16.02 -1.92 -8.86
C GLU A 62 15.95 -0.58 -8.11
N LEU A 63 15.90 -0.61 -6.77
CA LEU A 63 15.72 0.60 -5.98
C LEU A 63 16.84 1.64 -6.21
N ASP A 64 18.07 1.15 -6.32
CA ASP A 64 19.26 1.98 -6.51
C ASP A 64 19.44 2.45 -7.96
N SER A 65 18.79 1.78 -8.93
CA SER A 65 18.84 2.15 -10.34
C SER A 65 17.88 3.29 -10.70
N LEU A 66 16.88 3.56 -9.86
CA LEU A 66 15.92 4.64 -10.06
C LEU A 66 16.58 6.02 -9.91
N GLN A 67 16.25 6.96 -10.79
CA GLN A 67 16.70 8.35 -10.68
C GLN A 67 15.70 9.25 -9.96
N ASN A 68 14.40 8.93 -10.07
CA ASN A 68 13.33 9.71 -9.46
C ASN A 68 13.17 9.32 -7.98
N GLU A 69 13.26 10.31 -7.09
CA GLU A 69 13.11 10.12 -5.65
C GLU A 69 11.66 9.77 -5.25
N GLU A 70 10.65 10.27 -5.97
CA GLU A 70 9.24 9.93 -5.70
C GLU A 70 8.99 8.43 -5.92
N ASP A 71 9.52 7.90 -7.03
CA ASP A 71 9.45 6.47 -7.37
C ASP A 71 10.16 5.62 -6.30
N LYS A 72 11.34 6.05 -5.84
CA LYS A 72 12.07 5.38 -4.75
C LYS A 72 11.27 5.36 -3.46
N ILE A 73 10.66 6.48 -3.07
CA ILE A 73 9.84 6.56 -1.85
C ILE A 73 8.65 5.60 -1.96
N LEU A 74 7.98 5.57 -3.11
CA LEU A 74 6.85 4.68 -3.33
C LEU A 74 7.26 3.21 -3.25
N LEU A 75 8.34 2.81 -3.93
CA LEU A 75 8.84 1.43 -3.88
C LEU A 75 9.39 1.03 -2.52
N ARG A 76 10.02 1.94 -1.77
CA ARG A 76 10.43 1.70 -0.37
C ARG A 76 9.22 1.43 0.52
N SER A 77 8.17 2.24 0.41
CA SER A 77 6.93 2.04 1.15
C SER A 77 6.25 0.71 0.78
N LEU A 78 6.24 0.35 -0.51
CA LEU A 78 5.78 -0.97 -0.95
C LEU A 78 6.64 -2.11 -0.36
N GLY A 79 7.95 -1.93 -0.29
CA GLY A 79 8.86 -2.87 0.36
C GLY A 79 8.52 -3.13 1.83
N SER A 80 8.14 -2.08 2.58
CA SER A 80 7.70 -2.21 3.97
C SER A 80 6.37 -2.96 4.10
N ILE A 81 5.40 -2.68 3.22
CA ILE A 81 4.13 -3.45 3.14
C ILE A 81 4.43 -4.94 2.98
N LEU A 82 5.30 -5.29 2.04
CA LEU A 82 5.65 -6.68 1.73
C LEU A 82 6.41 -7.37 2.88
N ARG A 83 7.14 -6.61 3.72
CA ARG A 83 7.82 -7.13 4.91
C ARG A 83 6.81 -7.58 5.96
N GLU A 84 5.82 -6.73 6.26
CA GLU A 84 4.84 -6.98 7.32
C GLU A 84 3.65 -7.84 6.86
N TYR A 85 3.44 -7.98 5.55
CA TYR A 85 2.27 -8.61 4.94
C TYR A 85 1.92 -9.98 5.55
N ASN A 86 2.90 -10.88 5.65
CA ASN A 86 2.64 -12.23 6.14
C ASN A 86 2.21 -12.24 7.61
N SER A 87 2.74 -11.33 8.44
CA SER A 87 2.33 -11.21 9.84
C SER A 87 0.94 -10.60 9.98
N ALA A 88 0.65 -9.56 9.19
CA ALA A 88 -0.64 -8.87 9.23
C ALA A 88 -1.82 -9.74 8.74
N PHE A 89 -1.57 -10.61 7.76
CA PHE A 89 -2.61 -11.45 7.14
C PHE A 89 -2.43 -12.95 7.39
N SER A 90 -1.63 -13.34 8.40
CA SER A 90 -1.48 -14.74 8.77
C SER A 90 -2.83 -15.34 9.18
N LYS A 91 -3.00 -16.62 8.86
CA LYS A 91 -4.14 -17.45 9.29
C LYS A 91 -3.81 -18.30 10.51
N ASP A 92 -2.62 -18.13 11.10
CA ASP A 92 -2.22 -18.89 12.27
C ASP A 92 -3.16 -18.61 13.45
N TYR A 93 -3.31 -19.59 14.34
CA TYR A 93 -4.17 -19.52 15.54
C TYR A 93 -3.59 -18.62 16.65
N ILE A 94 -2.89 -17.55 16.28
CA ILE A 94 -2.26 -16.59 17.18
C ILE A 94 -2.96 -15.23 17.01
N ASP A 95 -3.12 -14.49 18.11
CA ASP A 95 -3.68 -13.14 18.04
C ASP A 95 -2.68 -12.17 17.35
N HIS A 96 -2.93 -11.88 16.09
CA HIS A 96 -2.16 -10.92 15.28
C HIS A 96 -2.74 -9.50 15.31
N SER A 97 -3.62 -9.16 16.25
CA SER A 97 -4.29 -7.84 16.27
C SER A 97 -3.32 -6.68 16.43
N SER A 98 -2.26 -6.84 17.23
CA SER A 98 -1.21 -5.83 17.35
C SER A 98 -0.46 -5.62 16.03
N SER A 99 0.04 -6.70 15.41
CA SER A 99 0.74 -6.64 14.11
C SER A 99 -0.14 -6.03 13.02
N PHE A 100 -1.42 -6.37 13.01
CA PHE A 100 -2.39 -5.83 12.06
C PHE A 100 -2.61 -4.32 12.25
N ASN A 101 -2.76 -3.87 13.50
CA ASN A 101 -2.91 -2.44 13.79
C ASN A 101 -1.64 -1.67 13.43
N THR A 102 -0.45 -2.21 13.69
CA THR A 102 0.82 -1.62 13.27
C THR A 102 0.91 -1.53 11.75
N PHE A 103 0.53 -2.59 11.03
CA PHE A 103 0.46 -2.59 9.57
C PHE A 103 -0.44 -1.47 9.03
N LEU A 104 -1.63 -1.29 9.61
CA LEU A 104 -2.57 -0.26 9.18
C LEU A 104 -2.05 1.16 9.45
N ASN A 105 -1.67 1.42 10.70
CA ASN A 105 -1.36 2.77 11.15
C ASN A 105 -0.01 3.28 10.63
N ASN A 106 0.92 2.37 10.31
CA ASN A 106 2.25 2.73 9.84
C ASN A 106 2.40 2.41 8.35
N GLU A 107 2.36 1.13 7.97
CA GLU A 107 2.79 0.71 6.64
C GLU A 107 1.79 1.12 5.56
N LEU A 108 0.50 0.86 5.77
CA LEU A 108 -0.55 1.27 4.85
C LEU A 108 -0.68 2.79 4.78
N LYS A 109 -0.57 3.47 5.93
CA LYS A 109 -0.55 4.94 5.98
C LYS A 109 0.60 5.52 5.16
N ASN A 110 1.82 5.00 5.33
CA ASN A 110 3.02 5.47 4.63
C ASN A 110 2.94 5.20 3.12
N LEU A 111 2.43 4.03 2.71
CA LEU A 111 2.20 3.76 1.29
C LEU A 111 1.15 4.71 0.71
N SER A 112 0.05 4.95 1.43
CA SER A 112 -1.01 5.87 1.00
C SER A 112 -0.47 7.30 0.83
N LEU A 113 0.34 7.76 1.78
CA LEU A 113 1.02 9.06 1.70
C LEU A 113 1.98 9.13 0.51
N ALA A 114 2.78 8.09 0.28
CA ALA A 114 3.71 8.04 -0.85
C ALA A 114 2.95 8.11 -2.19
N LEU A 115 1.84 7.38 -2.31
CA LEU A 115 0.97 7.41 -3.48
C LEU A 115 0.42 8.81 -3.74
N VAL A 116 -0.24 9.44 -2.76
CA VAL A 116 -0.89 10.74 -2.99
C VAL A 116 0.09 11.91 -3.14
N LYS A 117 1.34 11.75 -2.67
CA LYS A 117 2.40 12.75 -2.87
C LYS A 117 3.14 12.58 -4.19
N HIS A 118 3.01 11.43 -4.84
CA HIS A 118 3.62 11.18 -6.13
C HIS A 118 2.99 12.11 -7.19
N SER A 119 3.82 12.79 -7.96
CA SER A 119 3.43 13.79 -8.96
C SER A 119 2.37 13.28 -9.94
N TYR A 120 2.43 11.99 -10.28
CA TYR A 120 1.45 11.29 -11.11
C TYR A 120 -0.01 11.44 -10.61
N PHE A 121 -0.25 11.44 -9.30
CA PHE A 121 -1.61 11.55 -8.72
C PHE A 121 -1.96 12.97 -8.27
N SER A 122 -1.09 13.95 -8.51
CA SER A 122 -1.26 15.34 -8.03
C SER A 122 -2.56 16.01 -8.51
N ASN A 123 -3.10 15.58 -9.65
CA ASN A 123 -4.33 16.11 -10.23
C ASN A 123 -5.60 15.34 -9.84
N ASP A 124 -5.47 14.16 -9.24
CA ASP A 124 -6.60 13.31 -8.86
C ASP A 124 -7.32 13.86 -7.61
N GLU A 125 -8.64 14.07 -7.70
CA GLU A 125 -9.43 14.65 -6.60
C GLU A 125 -9.49 13.76 -5.36
N HIS A 126 -9.51 12.44 -5.55
CA HIS A 126 -9.49 11.48 -4.45
C HIS A 126 -8.10 11.43 -3.81
N ALA A 127 -7.02 11.57 -4.58
CA ALA A 127 -5.67 11.68 -4.05
C ALA A 127 -5.51 12.96 -3.19
N LYS A 128 -6.04 14.10 -3.63
CA LYS A 128 -6.05 15.35 -2.86
C LYS A 128 -6.82 15.20 -1.55
N SER A 129 -8.01 14.58 -1.62
CA SER A 129 -8.85 14.34 -0.44
C SER A 129 -8.19 13.39 0.56
N LEU A 130 -7.58 12.30 0.06
CA LEU A 130 -6.84 11.35 0.87
C LEU A 130 -5.60 11.99 1.49
N LYS A 131 -4.87 12.83 0.76
CA LYS A 131 -3.74 13.58 1.32
C LYS A 131 -4.15 14.41 2.53
N GLY A 132 -5.24 15.18 2.42
CA GLY A 132 -5.75 16.00 3.52
C GLY A 132 -6.24 15.21 4.74
N LEU A 133 -6.53 13.92 4.58
CA LEU A 133 -6.93 13.02 5.68
C LEU A 133 -5.72 12.36 6.36
N LEU A 134 -4.58 12.29 5.69
CA LEU A 134 -3.37 11.61 6.18
C LEU A 134 -2.34 12.55 6.82
N GLU A 135 -2.37 13.84 6.46
CA GLU A 135 -1.57 14.96 7.00
C GLU A 135 -2.22 15.58 8.24
#